data_AF-A0A9E5G0Z9-F1
#
_entry.id   AF-A0A9E5G0Z9-F1
#
_cell.length_a   1.000
_cell.length_b   1.000
_cell.length_c   1.000
_cell.angle_alpha   90.00
_cell.angle_beta   90.00
_cell.angle_gamma   90.00
#
_symmetry.space_group_name_H-M   'P 1'
#
loop_
_entity.id
_entity.type
_entity.pdbx_description
1 polymer ?
#
loop_
_entity_poly.entity_id
_entity_poly.type
_entity_poly.pdbx_seq_one_letter_code
_entity_poly.pdbx_strand_id
1 'polypeptide(L)'
;MKLIQSVVASAALLAAMAASSANAYVAFLRTDLTPYAKLESYPSLGELASNSNGALASNITPSIPVTQSMFTDGTYFYKIAANAQGDAGQYNNLIIRYQSLSDLCKDVNGETFNMNGYGMYYDDEVVADNLTGRYIRTTRYFPDSPVTVGAYVYGSFADLVNNNYSYAGGFSNQTVAFDCQFWAWNGKYYRTNVTGPTGASTVTGFNIYNSSEDLYNGVVAQTVACTATYAGTMRFMALDSSLIPPPSCIADLNGDGIVNGADLGILLGAWGLCP
;
A
#
# COMPACT_ATOMS: atom_id res chain seq x y z
N MET A 1 26.81 24.32 -28.84
CA MET A 1 25.43 24.11 -29.34
C MET A 1 24.95 22.74 -28.87
N LYS A 2 24.52 22.62 -27.62
CA LYS A 2 23.98 21.40 -26.99
C LYS A 2 23.07 21.88 -25.87
N LEU A 3 21.77 22.02 -26.12
CA LEU A 3 20.75 22.36 -25.10
C LEU A 3 19.32 22.33 -25.69
N ILE A 4 18.89 21.25 -26.36
CA ILE A 4 17.46 21.09 -26.75
C ILE A 4 17.00 19.60 -26.71
N GLN A 5 17.48 18.77 -25.79
CA GLN A 5 17.04 17.36 -25.73
C GLN A 5 16.50 16.86 -24.37
N SER A 6 16.58 17.62 -23.28
CA SER A 6 16.16 17.10 -21.96
C SER A 6 14.71 17.39 -21.55
N VAL A 7 13.94 18.15 -22.32
CA VAL A 7 12.56 18.54 -21.94
C VAL A 7 11.50 17.60 -22.53
N VAL A 8 11.82 16.85 -23.59
CA VAL A 8 10.82 16.04 -24.31
C VAL A 8 10.59 14.68 -23.63
N ALA A 9 11.55 14.17 -22.85
CA ALA A 9 11.42 12.88 -22.17
C ALA A 9 10.41 12.91 -20.98
N SER A 10 10.32 14.03 -20.25
CA SER A 10 9.35 14.15 -19.14
C SER A 10 7.92 14.37 -19.61
N ALA A 11 7.71 15.00 -20.77
CA ALA A 11 6.35 15.25 -21.29
C ALA A 11 5.68 13.97 -21.83
N ALA A 12 6.46 13.05 -22.42
CA ALA A 12 5.96 11.76 -22.88
C ALA A 12 5.59 10.82 -21.72
N LEU A 13 6.35 10.87 -20.61
CA LEU A 13 6.02 10.11 -19.41
C LEU A 13 4.77 10.68 -18.74
N LEU A 14 4.64 12.02 -18.66
CA LEU A 14 3.48 12.70 -18.06
C LEU A 14 2.18 12.48 -18.85
N ALA A 15 2.26 12.28 -20.17
CA ALA A 15 1.10 11.97 -21.01
C ALA A 15 0.59 10.52 -20.84
N ALA A 16 1.42 9.58 -20.41
CA ALA A 16 1.00 8.20 -20.14
C ALA A 16 0.22 8.06 -18.81
N MET A 17 0.42 8.99 -17.88
CA MET A 17 -0.28 9.05 -16.59
C MET A 17 -1.58 9.89 -16.60
N ALA A 18 -1.89 10.53 -17.73
CA ALA A 18 -3.11 11.33 -17.92
C ALA A 18 -4.17 10.67 -18.83
N ALA A 19 -3.99 9.41 -19.20
CA ALA A 19 -5.08 8.60 -19.72
C ALA A 19 -5.76 7.93 -18.52
N SER A 20 -6.69 8.63 -17.86
CA SER A 20 -7.74 7.93 -17.13
C SER A 20 -8.43 7.06 -18.17
N SER A 21 -8.08 5.78 -18.23
CA SER A 21 -8.75 4.87 -19.14
C SER A 21 -10.24 4.99 -18.83
N ALA A 22 -11.11 5.12 -19.83
CA ALA A 22 -12.54 5.35 -19.60
C ALA A 22 -13.24 4.20 -18.82
N ASN A 23 -12.49 3.16 -18.43
CA ASN A 23 -12.90 1.99 -17.67
C ASN A 23 -12.19 1.87 -16.30
N ALA A 24 -11.46 2.91 -15.87
CA ALA A 24 -10.78 2.91 -14.58
C ALA A 24 -11.79 2.81 -13.41
N TYR A 25 -11.52 1.91 -12.47
CA TYR A 25 -12.31 1.70 -11.26
C TYR A 25 -11.41 1.67 -10.02
N VAL A 26 -12.01 1.76 -8.83
CA VAL A 26 -11.27 1.60 -7.56
C VAL A 26 -11.02 0.12 -7.32
N ALA A 27 -9.77 -0.30 -7.49
CA ALA A 27 -9.33 -1.64 -7.16
C ALA A 27 -8.89 -1.72 -5.70
N PHE A 28 -9.16 -2.85 -5.06
CA PHE A 28 -8.72 -3.15 -3.71
C PHE A 28 -7.64 -4.23 -3.78
N LEU A 29 -6.54 -4.01 -3.09
CA LEU A 29 -5.43 -4.95 -3.10
C LEU A 29 -5.19 -5.47 -1.68
N ARG A 30 -4.75 -6.72 -1.60
CA ARG A 30 -4.23 -7.30 -0.37
C ARG A 30 -2.99 -8.14 -0.62
N THR A 31 -2.15 -8.25 0.40
CA THR A 31 -1.07 -9.24 0.38
C THR A 31 -1.62 -10.66 0.59
N ASP A 32 -0.80 -11.65 0.27
CA ASP A 32 -0.95 -13.00 0.80
C ASP A 32 -0.51 -13.07 2.28
N LEU A 33 -0.42 -14.30 2.81
CA LEU A 33 0.09 -14.53 4.15
C LEU A 33 1.58 -14.20 4.26
N THR A 34 2.04 -14.03 5.48
CA THR A 34 3.42 -13.72 5.83
C THR A 34 4.38 -14.72 5.18
N PRO A 35 5.46 -14.27 4.50
CA PRO A 35 6.07 -12.95 4.56
C PRO A 35 5.65 -11.98 3.41
N TYR A 36 4.38 -11.97 2.98
CA TYR A 36 3.88 -11.09 1.93
C TYR A 36 4.69 -11.20 0.62
N ALA A 37 4.51 -12.32 -0.08
CA ALA A 37 5.18 -12.64 -1.33
C ALA A 37 4.32 -12.33 -2.57
N LYS A 38 3.03 -12.02 -2.40
CA LYS A 38 2.11 -11.73 -3.50
C LYS A 38 1.18 -10.58 -3.14
N LEU A 39 0.77 -9.85 -4.17
CA LEU A 39 -0.27 -8.85 -4.09
C LEU A 39 -1.41 -9.26 -5.04
N GLU A 40 -2.61 -9.39 -4.50
CA GLU A 40 -3.82 -9.73 -5.22
C GLU A 40 -4.73 -8.51 -5.29
N SER A 41 -5.39 -8.29 -6.43
CA SER A 41 -6.31 -7.20 -6.69
C SER A 41 -7.73 -7.71 -6.88
N TYR A 42 -8.69 -6.88 -6.47
CA TYR A 42 -10.12 -7.16 -6.49
C TYR A 42 -10.87 -5.96 -7.07
N PRO A 43 -11.88 -6.18 -7.92
CA PRO A 43 -12.63 -5.09 -8.53
C PRO A 43 -13.51 -4.29 -7.58
N SER A 44 -13.82 -4.84 -6.41
CA SER A 44 -14.64 -4.18 -5.39
C SER A 44 -14.31 -4.67 -3.98
N LEU A 45 -14.69 -3.88 -2.97
CA LEU A 45 -14.53 -4.28 -1.57
C LEU A 45 -15.38 -5.51 -1.21
N GLY A 46 -16.54 -5.68 -1.85
CA GLY A 46 -17.38 -6.87 -1.66
C GLY A 46 -16.67 -8.14 -2.14
N GLU A 47 -16.05 -8.07 -3.31
CA GLU A 47 -15.27 -9.18 -3.87
C GLU A 47 -14.00 -9.48 -3.08
N LEU A 48 -13.31 -8.45 -2.58
CA LEU A 48 -12.26 -8.64 -1.58
C LEU A 48 -12.84 -9.36 -0.36
N ALA A 49 -13.95 -8.91 0.21
CA ALA A 49 -14.51 -9.47 1.43
C ALA A 49 -14.97 -10.93 1.30
N SER A 50 -15.38 -11.36 0.10
CA SER A 50 -15.72 -12.76 -0.20
C SER A 50 -14.59 -13.57 -0.82
N ASN A 51 -13.42 -12.96 -1.07
CA ASN A 51 -12.32 -13.55 -1.83
C ASN A 51 -12.74 -14.10 -3.20
N SER A 52 -13.63 -13.39 -3.90
CA SER A 52 -14.12 -13.76 -5.23
C SER A 52 -13.51 -12.86 -6.30
N ASN A 53 -13.23 -13.40 -7.48
CA ASN A 53 -12.69 -12.65 -8.63
C ASN A 53 -11.37 -11.90 -8.34
N GLY A 54 -10.58 -12.39 -7.39
CA GLY A 54 -9.22 -11.89 -7.16
C GLY A 54 -8.30 -12.24 -8.33
N ALA A 55 -7.44 -11.30 -8.72
CA ALA A 55 -6.43 -11.49 -9.75
C ALA A 55 -5.05 -11.11 -9.20
N LEU A 56 -4.00 -11.82 -9.62
CA LEU A 56 -2.62 -11.48 -9.24
C LEU A 56 -2.28 -10.09 -9.80
N ALA A 57 -1.98 -9.14 -8.90
CA ALA A 57 -1.50 -7.82 -9.27
C ALA A 57 0.02 -7.81 -9.49
N SER A 58 0.77 -8.45 -8.58
CA SER A 58 2.21 -8.66 -8.73
C SER A 58 2.72 -9.72 -7.76
N ASN A 59 3.83 -10.37 -8.11
CA ASN A 59 4.68 -11.01 -7.11
C ASN A 59 5.50 -9.95 -6.38
N ILE A 60 5.78 -10.17 -5.10
CA ILE A 60 6.61 -9.31 -4.25
C ILE A 60 7.93 -10.03 -4.02
N THR A 61 9.04 -9.45 -4.47
CA THR A 61 10.37 -10.05 -4.40
C THR A 61 11.42 -8.96 -4.20
N PRO A 62 12.13 -8.93 -3.05
CA PRO A 62 12.00 -9.84 -1.92
C PRO A 62 10.66 -9.67 -1.20
N SER A 63 10.19 -10.75 -0.57
CA SER A 63 8.96 -10.74 0.23
C SER A 63 9.05 -9.70 1.36
N ILE A 64 7.96 -8.99 1.66
CA ILE A 64 7.97 -7.89 2.65
C ILE A 64 7.68 -8.44 4.06
N PRO A 65 8.60 -8.29 5.04
CA PRO A 65 8.37 -8.77 6.40
C PRO A 65 7.14 -8.15 7.06
N VAL A 66 6.56 -8.85 8.05
CA VAL A 66 5.44 -8.34 8.85
C VAL A 66 5.77 -7.06 9.61
N THR A 67 7.04 -6.81 9.87
CA THR A 67 7.50 -5.58 10.54
C THR A 67 7.49 -4.37 9.62
N GLN A 68 7.23 -4.58 8.34
CA GLN A 68 7.16 -3.55 7.30
C GLN A 68 5.72 -3.39 6.82
N SER A 69 5.45 -2.24 6.22
CA SER A 69 4.14 -1.91 5.67
C SER A 69 4.27 -1.29 4.30
N MET A 70 3.18 -1.25 3.56
CA MET A 70 3.09 -0.64 2.25
C MET A 70 1.82 0.19 2.14
N PHE A 71 1.91 1.31 1.43
CA PHE A 71 0.77 2.17 1.14
C PHE A 71 0.99 2.96 -0.15
N THR A 72 -0.03 3.68 -0.61
CA THR A 72 0.06 4.58 -1.75
C THR A 72 -0.72 5.85 -1.47
N ASP A 73 -0.27 6.97 -2.01
CA ASP A 73 -1.02 8.23 -2.07
C ASP A 73 -1.61 8.50 -3.45
N GLY A 74 -1.65 7.46 -4.30
CA GLY A 74 -2.14 7.52 -5.68
C GLY A 74 -1.17 8.14 -6.68
N THR A 75 -0.11 8.81 -6.23
CA THR A 75 0.99 9.31 -7.09
C THR A 75 2.20 8.40 -7.00
N TYR A 76 2.54 7.99 -5.77
CA TYR A 76 3.67 7.14 -5.47
C TYR A 76 3.25 5.94 -4.64
N PHE A 77 4.14 4.96 -4.60
CA PHE A 77 4.04 3.78 -3.77
C PHE A 77 5.09 3.85 -2.68
N TYR A 78 4.77 3.36 -1.50
CA TYR A 78 5.60 3.52 -0.33
C TYR A 78 5.78 2.20 0.39
N LYS A 79 7.01 1.98 0.86
CA LYS A 79 7.34 0.95 1.84
C LYS A 79 7.83 1.63 3.11
N ILE A 80 7.39 1.13 4.26
CA ILE A 80 7.87 1.55 5.56
C ILE A 80 8.81 0.48 6.08
N ALA A 81 10.02 0.87 6.47
CA ALA A 81 11.08 -0.04 6.89
C ALA A 81 11.91 0.55 8.03
N ALA A 82 12.84 -0.25 8.53
CA ALA A 82 13.81 0.15 9.53
C ALA A 82 15.23 0.08 8.96
N ASN A 83 16.10 0.99 9.40
CA ASN A 83 17.54 0.78 9.36
C ASN A 83 17.99 0.07 10.66
N ALA A 84 19.30 -0.18 10.81
CA ALA A 84 19.85 -0.83 11.99
C ALA A 84 19.50 -0.17 13.34
N GLN A 85 19.34 1.17 13.37
CA GLN A 85 18.91 1.89 14.57
C GLN A 85 17.42 1.65 14.87
N GLY A 86 16.58 1.65 13.83
CA GLY A 86 15.17 1.32 13.94
C GLY A 86 14.97 -0.12 14.41
N ASP A 87 15.75 -1.04 13.83
CA ASP A 87 15.75 -2.45 14.20
C ASP A 87 16.07 -2.68 15.68
N ALA A 88 17.14 -2.04 16.16
CA ALA A 88 17.54 -2.08 17.56
C ALA A 88 16.48 -1.51 18.50
N GLY A 89 15.69 -0.54 18.03
CA GLY A 89 14.63 0.10 18.80
C GLY A 89 13.24 -0.49 18.60
N GLN A 90 13.07 -1.51 17.75
CA GLN A 90 11.80 -2.12 17.37
C GLN A 90 10.81 -1.13 16.72
N TYR A 91 11.31 -0.26 15.84
CA TYR A 91 10.50 0.71 15.10
C TYR A 91 11.02 0.90 13.67
N ASN A 92 10.09 1.17 12.74
CA ASN A 92 10.40 1.66 11.41
C ASN A 92 10.78 3.14 11.45
N ASN A 93 11.84 3.51 10.75
CA ASN A 93 12.34 4.89 10.66
C ASN A 93 12.73 5.30 9.24
N LEU A 94 12.41 4.47 8.25
CA LEU A 94 12.60 4.73 6.84
C LEU A 94 11.26 4.72 6.12
N ILE A 95 11.08 5.65 5.20
CA ILE A 95 10.06 5.59 4.16
C ILE A 95 10.78 5.47 2.83
N ILE A 96 10.50 4.43 2.06
CA ILE A 96 11.04 4.25 0.71
C ILE A 96 9.92 4.51 -0.27
N ARG A 97 10.15 5.44 -1.21
CA ARG A 97 9.17 5.89 -2.21
C ARG A 97 9.52 5.35 -3.59
N TYR A 98 8.54 4.80 -4.27
CA TYR A 98 8.66 4.18 -5.60
C TYR A 98 7.71 4.86 -6.59
N GLN A 99 8.11 4.89 -7.86
CA GLN A 99 7.33 5.49 -8.95
C GLN A 99 6.16 4.62 -9.40
N SER A 100 6.25 3.31 -9.19
CA SER A 100 5.26 2.35 -9.67
C SER A 100 5.05 1.22 -8.67
N LEU A 101 3.90 0.53 -8.80
CA LEU A 101 3.61 -0.67 -8.01
C LEU A 101 4.64 -1.78 -8.31
N SER A 102 5.08 -1.90 -9.57
CA SER A 102 6.11 -2.86 -9.98
C SER A 102 7.45 -2.60 -9.27
N ASP A 103 7.89 -1.33 -9.20
CA ASP A 103 9.12 -0.96 -8.51
C ASP A 103 9.04 -1.27 -7.00
N LEU A 104 7.91 -0.96 -6.36
CA LEU A 104 7.65 -1.32 -4.96
C LEU A 104 7.72 -2.84 -4.76
N CYS A 105 7.03 -3.60 -5.60
CA CYS A 105 6.97 -5.06 -5.48
C CYS A 105 8.32 -5.75 -5.76
N LYS A 106 9.19 -5.15 -6.59
CA LYS A 106 10.54 -5.66 -6.89
C LYS A 106 11.63 -5.08 -5.97
N ASP A 107 11.27 -4.11 -5.13
CA ASP A 107 12.17 -3.34 -4.29
C ASP A 107 13.35 -2.69 -5.07
N VAL A 108 13.04 -2.09 -6.21
CA VAL A 108 14.02 -1.43 -7.08
C VAL A 108 13.68 0.04 -7.30
N ASN A 109 14.67 0.87 -7.60
CA ASN A 109 14.49 2.29 -7.93
C ASN A 109 13.79 3.14 -6.83
N GLY A 110 13.79 2.66 -5.59
CA GLY A 110 13.20 3.36 -4.45
C GLY A 110 14.08 4.51 -3.96
N GLU A 111 13.46 5.64 -3.62
CA GLU A 111 14.08 6.77 -2.94
C GLU A 111 13.83 6.69 -1.44
N THR A 112 14.90 6.64 -0.63
CA THR A 112 14.81 6.45 0.82
C THR A 112 14.81 7.78 1.57
N PHE A 113 13.84 7.94 2.48
CA PHE A 113 13.67 9.07 3.37
C PHE A 113 13.82 8.62 4.82
N ASN A 114 14.68 9.29 5.58
CA ASN A 114 14.79 9.06 7.02
C ASN A 114 13.71 9.87 7.74
N MET A 115 12.96 9.21 8.62
CA MET A 115 12.06 9.92 9.53
C MET A 115 12.88 10.76 10.52
N ASN A 116 12.48 12.01 10.70
CA ASN A 116 13.05 12.89 11.72
C ASN A 116 12.29 12.69 13.05
N GLY A 117 13.00 12.37 14.13
CA GLY A 117 12.41 12.11 15.45
C GLY A 117 12.13 10.63 15.72
N TYR A 118 11.17 10.33 16.60
CA TYR A 118 10.78 8.95 16.90
C TYR A 118 10.14 8.31 15.67
N GLY A 119 10.67 7.15 15.26
CA GLY A 119 10.08 6.33 14.22
C GLY A 119 8.68 5.86 14.58
N MET A 120 8.12 4.99 13.76
CA MET A 120 6.83 4.37 14.00
C MET A 120 7.02 2.92 14.40
N TYR A 121 6.22 2.42 15.33
CA TYR A 121 6.30 1.01 15.67
C TYR A 121 6.02 0.15 14.44
N TYR A 122 6.54 -1.08 14.41
CA TYR A 122 6.44 -1.96 13.25
C TYR A 122 5.04 -2.20 12.73
N ASP A 123 4.08 -2.13 13.63
CA ASP A 123 2.69 -2.40 13.35
C ASP A 123 1.86 -1.11 13.25
N ASP A 124 2.48 0.08 13.38
CA ASP A 124 1.78 1.34 13.09
C ASP A 124 1.54 1.43 11.58
N GLU A 125 0.33 1.81 11.18
CA GLU A 125 -0.05 2.02 9.80
C GLU A 125 0.10 3.48 9.39
N VAL A 126 0.46 3.68 8.12
CA VAL A 126 0.30 4.97 7.45
C VAL A 126 -0.82 4.87 6.43
N VAL A 127 -1.76 5.79 6.55
CA VAL A 127 -2.85 5.99 5.61
C VAL A 127 -2.57 7.28 4.85
N ALA A 128 -2.52 7.21 3.53
CA ALA A 128 -2.45 8.39 2.68
C ALA A 128 -3.77 8.54 1.92
N ASP A 129 -4.37 9.72 1.96
CA ASP A 129 -5.54 10.04 1.17
C ASP A 129 -5.15 10.89 -0.04
N ASN A 130 -5.27 10.29 -1.22
CA ASN A 130 -4.92 10.89 -2.49
C ASN A 130 -5.84 12.06 -2.87
N LEU A 131 -7.03 12.19 -2.29
CA LEU A 131 -7.93 13.31 -2.56
C LEU A 131 -7.58 14.55 -1.73
N THR A 132 -7.32 14.37 -0.43
CA THR A 132 -7.02 15.50 0.47
C THR A 132 -5.54 15.80 0.62
N GLY A 133 -4.65 14.89 0.23
CA GLY A 133 -3.20 14.99 0.41
C GLY A 133 -2.75 14.78 1.87
N ARG A 134 -3.65 14.36 2.76
CA ARG A 134 -3.37 14.12 4.17
C ARG A 134 -2.73 12.75 4.36
N TYR A 135 -1.80 12.67 5.31
CA TYR A 135 -1.27 11.41 5.81
C TYR A 135 -1.69 11.25 7.27
N ILE A 136 -2.00 10.02 7.65
CA ILE A 136 -2.42 9.66 8.99
C ILE A 136 -1.53 8.50 9.43
N ARG A 137 -0.95 8.59 10.62
CA ARG A 137 -0.24 7.49 11.24
C ARG A 137 -1.05 7.02 12.45
N THR A 138 -1.40 5.74 12.52
CA THR A 138 -2.01 5.17 13.72
C THR A 138 -1.01 5.19 14.88
N THR A 139 -1.49 5.12 16.11
CA THR A 139 -0.57 5.04 17.25
C THR A 139 -1.15 4.21 18.38
N ARG A 140 -0.23 3.64 19.16
CA ARG A 140 -0.47 2.92 20.41
C ARG A 140 0.13 3.67 21.60
N TYR A 141 -0.36 3.37 22.79
CA TYR A 141 0.11 4.01 24.03
C TYR A 141 1.49 3.48 24.46
N PHE A 142 1.73 2.18 24.29
CA PHE A 142 2.99 1.48 24.60
C PHE A 142 3.22 0.31 23.64
N PRO A 143 4.43 -0.26 23.53
CA PRO A 143 4.76 -1.37 22.63
C PRO A 143 3.80 -2.57 22.71
N ASP A 144 3.33 -2.93 23.89
CA ASP A 144 2.47 -4.12 24.09
C ASP A 144 0.97 -3.79 24.14
N SER A 145 0.57 -2.59 23.69
CA SER A 145 -0.83 -2.20 23.73
C SER A 145 -1.66 -3.02 22.72
N PRO A 146 -2.75 -3.68 23.15
CA PRO A 146 -3.57 -4.50 22.25
C PRO A 146 -4.54 -3.67 21.39
N VAL A 147 -4.51 -2.34 21.51
CA VAL A 147 -5.50 -1.43 20.92
C VAL A 147 -4.83 -0.23 20.26
N THR A 148 -5.43 0.25 19.17
CA THR A 148 -5.12 1.54 18.57
C THR A 148 -5.79 2.64 19.40
N VAL A 149 -5.03 3.67 19.81
CA VAL A 149 -5.50 4.68 20.78
C VAL A 149 -5.67 6.08 20.21
N GLY A 150 -5.23 6.31 18.98
CA GLY A 150 -5.35 7.61 18.30
C GLY A 150 -4.65 7.61 16.96
N ALA A 151 -4.50 8.81 16.39
CA ALA A 151 -3.76 9.00 15.16
C ALA A 151 -3.00 10.34 15.12
N TYR A 152 -1.80 10.32 14.55
CA TYR A 152 -1.08 11.52 14.16
C TYR A 152 -1.46 11.91 12.74
N VAL A 153 -1.75 13.19 12.52
CA VAL A 153 -2.20 13.68 11.21
C VAL A 153 -1.19 14.68 10.66
N TYR A 154 -0.82 14.47 9.40
CA TYR A 154 0.17 15.24 8.67
C TYR A 154 -0.49 15.88 7.45
N GLY A 155 -0.17 17.15 7.20
CA GLY A 155 -0.72 17.90 6.06
C GLY A 155 -0.06 17.57 4.73
N SER A 156 1.11 16.93 4.75
CA SER A 156 1.90 16.62 3.57
C SER A 156 2.87 15.45 3.81
N PHE A 157 3.46 14.92 2.74
CA PHE A 157 4.54 13.94 2.84
C PHE A 157 5.76 14.50 3.57
N ALA A 158 6.08 15.77 3.34
CA ALA A 158 7.19 16.44 4.01
C ALA A 158 6.95 16.53 5.52
N ASP A 159 5.71 16.80 5.94
CA ASP A 159 5.34 16.79 7.36
C ASP A 159 5.44 15.39 7.97
N LEU A 160 5.03 14.35 7.23
CA LEU A 160 5.19 12.94 7.66
C LEU A 160 6.67 12.60 7.90
N VAL A 161 7.54 12.90 6.94
CA VAL A 161 8.99 12.64 7.05
C VAL A 161 9.62 13.45 8.19
N ASN A 162 9.22 14.71 8.38
CA ASN A 162 9.74 15.56 9.45
C ASN A 162 9.06 15.36 10.80
N ASN A 163 8.10 14.44 10.88
CA ASN A 163 7.26 14.20 12.05
C ASN A 163 6.57 15.47 12.59
N ASN A 164 6.14 16.36 11.69
CA ASN A 164 5.40 17.58 12.00
C ASN A 164 3.88 17.29 11.96
N TYR A 165 3.33 16.81 13.07
CA TYR A 165 1.93 16.37 13.14
C TYR A 165 1.04 17.29 13.96
N SER A 166 -0.26 17.20 13.68
CA SER A 166 -1.32 17.49 14.64
C SER A 166 -1.86 16.18 15.20
N TYR A 167 -1.99 16.08 16.52
CA TYR A 167 -2.57 14.87 17.13
C TYR A 167 -4.09 14.91 17.01
N ALA A 168 -4.67 13.88 16.37
CA ALA A 168 -6.09 13.64 16.39
C ALA A 168 -6.40 12.62 17.49
N GLY A 169 -7.03 13.11 18.56
CA GLY A 169 -7.69 12.22 19.51
C GLY A 169 -8.81 11.48 18.78
N GLY A 170 -8.91 10.17 18.99
CA GLY A 170 -9.81 9.32 18.21
C GLY A 170 -9.66 7.86 18.61
N PHE A 171 -10.54 6.99 18.12
CA PHE A 171 -10.72 5.60 18.58
C PHE A 171 -11.16 5.51 20.05
N SER A 172 -11.88 6.53 20.53
CA SER A 172 -12.33 6.67 21.92
C SER A 172 -13.00 5.38 22.44
N ASN A 173 -12.66 5.01 23.69
CA ASN A 173 -13.02 3.78 24.41
C ASN A 173 -12.19 2.52 24.10
N GLN A 174 -11.01 2.62 23.48
CA GLN A 174 -10.08 1.48 23.34
C GLN A 174 -10.71 0.25 22.66
N THR A 175 -11.62 0.45 21.71
CA THR A 175 -12.38 -0.64 21.08
C THR A 175 -11.77 -1.13 19.77
N VAL A 176 -10.76 -0.43 19.25
CA VAL A 176 -10.13 -0.78 17.98
C VAL A 176 -8.94 -1.67 18.25
N ALA A 177 -9.10 -2.96 17.94
CA ALA A 177 -8.04 -3.94 18.05
C ALA A 177 -6.83 -3.53 17.19
N PHE A 178 -5.64 -3.77 17.72
CA PHE A 178 -4.41 -3.29 17.09
C PHE A 178 -4.14 -3.87 15.70
N ASP A 179 -4.51 -5.12 15.45
CA ASP A 179 -4.37 -5.75 14.13
C ASP A 179 -5.35 -5.17 13.08
N CYS A 180 -6.21 -4.20 13.44
CA CYS A 180 -7.01 -3.50 12.44
C CYS A 180 -6.08 -2.78 11.46
N GLN A 181 -6.27 -3.04 10.17
CA GLN A 181 -5.52 -2.37 9.10
C GLN A 181 -6.32 -1.20 8.59
N PHE A 182 -5.61 -0.13 8.25
CA PHE A 182 -6.21 1.13 7.82
C PHE A 182 -5.65 1.55 6.46
N TRP A 183 -6.52 2.07 5.60
CA TRP A 183 -6.11 2.68 4.34
C TRP A 183 -7.17 3.69 3.88
N ALA A 184 -6.86 4.46 2.83
CA ALA A 184 -7.77 5.43 2.26
C ALA A 184 -7.63 5.44 0.74
N TRP A 185 -8.70 5.88 0.08
CA TRP A 185 -8.71 6.17 -1.34
C TRP A 185 -9.87 7.09 -1.68
N ASN A 186 -9.60 8.13 -2.47
CA ASN A 186 -10.56 9.12 -2.96
C ASN A 186 -11.45 9.70 -1.84
N GLY A 187 -10.86 10.10 -0.70
CA GLY A 187 -11.58 10.67 0.43
C GLY A 187 -12.44 9.68 1.23
N LYS A 188 -12.42 8.38 0.89
CA LYS A 188 -12.97 7.31 1.72
C LYS A 188 -11.86 6.69 2.55
N TYR A 189 -12.19 6.35 3.78
CA TYR A 189 -11.28 5.66 4.69
C TYR A 189 -11.85 4.29 5.01
N TYR A 190 -10.96 3.33 5.20
CA TYR A 190 -11.30 1.95 5.39
C TYR A 190 -10.56 1.41 6.61
N ARG A 191 -11.21 0.48 7.31
CA ARG A 191 -10.63 -0.25 8.42
C ARG A 191 -11.07 -1.70 8.38
N THR A 192 -10.18 -2.65 8.63
CA THR A 192 -10.63 -4.02 8.95
C THR A 192 -11.31 -4.08 10.33
N ASN A 193 -12.19 -5.04 10.49
CA ASN A 193 -12.65 -5.52 11.80
C ASN A 193 -11.99 -6.86 12.02
N VAL A 194 -11.47 -7.12 13.22
CA VAL A 194 -10.76 -8.35 13.52
C VAL A 194 -11.28 -9.01 14.80
N THR A 195 -11.01 -10.30 14.95
CA THR A 195 -11.28 -11.06 16.17
C THR A 195 -10.13 -12.02 16.45
N GLY A 196 -9.77 -12.20 17.72
CA GLY A 196 -8.63 -13.01 18.14
C GLY A 196 -7.52 -12.18 18.78
N PRO A 197 -6.41 -12.82 19.18
CA PRO A 197 -5.28 -12.14 19.81
C PRO A 197 -4.48 -11.31 18.78
N THR A 198 -3.87 -10.23 19.26
CA THR A 198 -2.92 -9.39 18.48
C THR A 198 -1.81 -10.24 17.85
N GLY A 199 -1.49 -9.96 16.59
CA GLY A 199 -0.53 -10.68 15.75
C GLY A 199 -1.08 -11.98 15.13
N ALA A 200 -2.25 -12.46 15.54
CA ALA A 200 -2.88 -13.69 15.04
C ALA A 200 -4.40 -13.59 14.92
N SER A 201 -4.93 -12.37 14.80
CA SER A 201 -6.37 -12.16 14.63
C SER A 201 -6.84 -12.52 13.22
N THR A 202 -8.15 -12.70 13.08
CA THR A 202 -8.83 -12.97 11.81
C THR A 202 -9.72 -11.78 11.44
N VAL A 203 -9.69 -11.35 10.18
CA VAL A 203 -10.56 -10.30 9.66
C VAL A 203 -11.99 -10.81 9.55
N THR A 204 -12.93 -10.09 10.14
CA THR A 204 -14.38 -10.39 10.16
C THR A 204 -15.21 -9.41 9.35
N GLY A 205 -14.63 -8.27 8.95
CA GLY A 205 -15.32 -7.29 8.12
C GLY A 205 -14.46 -6.08 7.79
N PHE A 206 -15.08 -5.15 7.06
CA PHE A 206 -14.48 -3.91 6.60
C PHE A 206 -15.44 -2.76 6.87
N ASN A 207 -15.00 -1.79 7.64
CA ASN A 207 -15.73 -0.55 7.87
C ASN A 207 -15.27 0.52 6.90
N ILE A 208 -16.22 1.30 6.39
CA ILE A 208 -16.02 2.42 5.48
C ILE A 208 -16.44 3.70 6.22
N TYR A 209 -15.65 4.75 6.07
CA TYR A 209 -15.88 6.07 6.65
C TYR A 209 -15.89 7.11 5.53
N ASN A 210 -16.73 8.14 5.66
CA ASN A 210 -16.88 9.18 4.64
C ASN A 210 -15.82 10.29 4.76
N SER A 211 -15.10 10.33 5.87
CA SER A 211 -14.05 11.31 6.14
C SER A 211 -13.06 10.77 7.17
N SER A 212 -11.92 11.45 7.32
CA SER A 212 -10.94 11.16 8.37
C SER A 212 -11.53 11.43 9.76
N GLU A 213 -12.39 12.43 9.89
CA GLU A 213 -13.07 12.77 11.14
C GLU A 213 -14.01 11.63 11.59
N ASP A 214 -14.76 11.05 10.65
CA ASP A 214 -15.60 9.88 10.93
C ASP A 214 -14.76 8.67 11.36
N LEU A 215 -13.60 8.47 10.74
CA LEU A 215 -12.66 7.41 11.11
C LEU A 215 -12.20 7.57 12.57
N TYR A 216 -11.78 8.78 12.96
CA TYR A 216 -11.32 9.06 14.32
C TYR A 216 -12.43 8.92 15.35
N ASN A 217 -13.63 9.40 15.03
CA ASN A 217 -14.77 9.35 15.95
C ASN A 217 -15.52 8.01 15.92
N GLY A 218 -15.11 7.05 15.09
CA GLY A 218 -15.75 5.75 14.97
C GLY A 218 -17.15 5.79 14.33
N VAL A 219 -17.45 6.83 13.54
CA VAL A 219 -18.72 7.01 12.85
C VAL A 219 -18.72 6.19 11.56
N VAL A 220 -19.08 4.92 11.67
CA VAL A 220 -19.07 3.99 10.53
C VAL A 220 -20.20 4.33 9.55
N ALA A 221 -19.84 4.59 8.29
CA ALA A 221 -20.82 4.85 7.23
C ALA A 221 -21.43 3.55 6.68
N GLN A 222 -20.60 2.51 6.53
CA GLN A 222 -21.00 1.20 6.05
C GLN A 222 -20.06 0.13 6.58
N THR A 223 -20.59 -1.07 6.82
CA THR A 223 -19.80 -2.27 7.11
C THR A 223 -20.07 -3.33 6.04
N VAL A 224 -19.00 -3.91 5.50
CA VAL A 224 -19.03 -5.08 4.62
C VAL A 224 -18.51 -6.27 5.42
N ALA A 225 -19.30 -7.32 5.58
CA ALA A 225 -18.87 -8.53 6.28
C ALA A 225 -17.83 -9.29 5.46
N CYS A 226 -16.77 -9.76 6.11
CA CYS A 226 -15.76 -10.61 5.48
C CYS A 226 -16.21 -12.06 5.62
N THR A 227 -16.50 -12.72 4.51
CA THR A 227 -16.81 -14.16 4.48
C THR A 227 -15.59 -15.01 4.13
N ALA A 228 -14.52 -14.38 3.67
CA ALA A 228 -13.20 -14.98 3.52
C ALA A 228 -12.44 -15.04 4.85
N THR A 229 -11.46 -15.93 4.94
CA THR A 229 -10.55 -16.03 6.09
C THR A 229 -9.25 -15.29 5.79
N TYR A 230 -9.11 -14.07 6.31
CA TYR A 230 -7.87 -13.30 6.23
C TYR A 230 -7.24 -13.12 7.61
N ALA A 231 -5.91 -13.13 7.67
CA ALA A 231 -5.18 -12.78 8.88
C ALA A 231 -5.20 -11.25 9.07
N GLY A 232 -5.33 -10.79 10.31
CA GLY A 232 -5.29 -9.35 10.64
C GLY A 232 -3.98 -8.68 10.28
N THR A 233 -2.90 -9.47 10.15
CA THR A 233 -1.58 -8.97 9.73
C THR A 233 -1.46 -8.71 8.23
N MET A 234 -2.38 -9.17 7.36
CA MET A 234 -2.28 -8.89 5.92
C MET A 234 -2.33 -7.37 5.65
N ARG A 235 -1.64 -6.89 4.61
CA ARG A 235 -1.71 -5.47 4.22
C ARG A 235 -2.79 -5.25 3.19
N PHE A 236 -3.47 -4.11 3.28
CA PHE A 236 -4.57 -3.72 2.39
C PHE A 236 -4.33 -2.32 1.84
N MET A 237 -4.73 -2.11 0.59
CA MET A 237 -4.69 -0.80 -0.05
C MET A 237 -5.82 -0.70 -1.07
N ALA A 238 -6.15 0.51 -1.47
CA ALA A 238 -7.02 0.77 -2.60
C ALA A 238 -6.32 1.75 -3.55
N LEU A 239 -6.59 1.62 -4.84
CA LEU A 239 -5.99 2.45 -5.87
C LEU A 239 -6.80 2.43 -7.17
N ASP A 240 -6.49 3.33 -8.09
CA ASP A 240 -7.06 3.28 -9.43
C ASP A 240 -6.52 2.06 -10.18
N SER A 241 -7.40 1.22 -10.70
CA SER A 241 -7.06 0.06 -11.54
C SER A 241 -6.01 0.33 -12.62
N SER A 242 -5.89 1.56 -13.14
CA SER A 242 -4.88 1.94 -14.12
C SER A 242 -3.44 1.91 -13.58
N LEU A 243 -3.25 1.93 -12.26
CA LEU A 243 -1.94 1.84 -11.61
C LEU A 243 -1.53 0.40 -11.31
N ILE A 244 -2.42 -0.58 -11.54
CA ILE A 244 -2.08 -1.99 -11.46
C ILE A 244 -1.38 -2.39 -12.76
N PRO A 245 -0.16 -2.96 -12.71
CA PRO A 245 0.47 -3.53 -13.88
C PRO A 245 -0.50 -4.54 -14.51
N PRO A 246 -0.73 -4.49 -15.84
CA PRO A 246 -1.54 -5.51 -16.47
C PRO A 246 -0.95 -6.88 -16.14
N PRO A 247 -1.78 -7.92 -15.95
CA PRO A 247 -1.29 -9.28 -15.72
C PRO A 247 -0.21 -9.58 -16.74
N SER A 248 0.95 -10.05 -16.27
CA SER A 248 2.09 -10.40 -17.12
C SER A 248 1.57 -11.18 -18.31
N CYS A 249 1.50 -10.54 -19.46
CA CYS A 249 1.00 -11.21 -20.64
C CYS A 249 1.98 -12.35 -20.94
N ILE A 250 1.51 -13.42 -21.57
CA ILE A 250 2.38 -14.57 -21.89
C ILE A 250 3.60 -14.19 -22.76
N ALA A 251 3.59 -13.00 -23.35
CA ALA A 251 4.67 -12.44 -24.15
C ALA A 251 5.69 -11.62 -23.34
N ASP A 252 5.43 -11.32 -22.06
CA ASP A 252 6.39 -10.76 -21.11
C ASP A 252 7.23 -11.92 -20.54
N LEU A 253 8.25 -12.30 -21.30
CA LEU A 253 9.06 -13.49 -21.03
C LEU A 253 10.13 -13.22 -19.98
N ASN A 254 10.50 -11.95 -19.75
CA ASN A 254 11.44 -11.57 -18.71
C ASN A 254 10.76 -11.13 -17.39
N GLY A 255 9.44 -10.94 -17.38
CA GLY A 255 8.67 -10.54 -16.21
C GLY A 255 8.87 -9.09 -15.79
N ASP A 256 9.31 -8.23 -16.72
CA ASP A 256 9.55 -6.82 -16.46
C ASP A 256 8.27 -5.96 -16.52
N GLY A 257 7.16 -6.54 -17.00
CA GLY A 257 5.86 -5.90 -17.16
C GLY A 257 5.68 -5.17 -18.50
N ILE A 258 6.67 -5.21 -19.40
CA ILE A 258 6.71 -4.50 -20.68
C ILE A 258 7.12 -5.47 -21.79
N VAL A 259 6.18 -5.84 -22.66
CA VAL A 259 6.53 -6.61 -23.88
C VAL A 259 7.34 -5.76 -24.84
N ASN A 260 8.64 -6.02 -24.93
CA ASN A 260 9.55 -5.27 -25.78
C ASN A 260 10.60 -6.16 -26.47
N GLY A 261 11.65 -5.54 -27.01
CA GLY A 261 12.73 -6.27 -27.69
C GLY A 261 13.48 -7.27 -26.79
N ALA A 262 13.47 -7.07 -25.47
CA ALA A 262 14.06 -7.99 -24.50
C ALA A 262 13.31 -9.34 -24.49
N ASP A 263 11.98 -9.32 -24.47
CA ASP A 263 11.16 -10.53 -24.54
C ASP A 263 11.28 -11.22 -25.89
N LEU A 264 11.27 -10.44 -26.98
CA LEU A 264 11.51 -10.99 -28.31
C LEU A 264 12.88 -11.69 -28.40
N GLY A 265 13.90 -11.14 -27.74
CA GLY A 265 15.22 -11.75 -27.63
C GLY A 265 15.18 -13.11 -26.93
N ILE A 266 14.43 -13.23 -25.82
CA ILE A 266 14.23 -14.51 -25.12
C ILE A 266 13.50 -15.50 -26.01
N LEU A 267 12.44 -15.07 -26.69
CA LEU A 267 11.64 -15.91 -27.58
C LEU A 267 12.50 -16.47 -28.73
N LEU A 268 13.29 -15.62 -29.38
CA LEU A 268 14.18 -16.02 -30.48
C LEU A 268 15.33 -16.92 -30.00
N GLY A 269 15.88 -16.67 -28.81
CA GLY A 269 16.90 -17.53 -28.21
C GLY A 269 16.38 -18.93 -27.88
N ALA A 270 15.09 -19.05 -27.57
CA ALA A 270 14.42 -20.32 -27.28
C ALA A 270 13.87 -21.04 -28.54
N TRP A 271 13.93 -20.42 -29.72
CA TRP A 271 13.32 -20.93 -30.96
C TRP A 271 13.98 -22.21 -31.52
N GLY A 272 15.17 -22.55 -31.00
CA GLY A 272 15.92 -23.75 -31.38
C GLY A 272 16.67 -23.62 -32.72
N LEU A 273 17.41 -24.67 -33.06
CA LEU A 273 18.09 -24.77 -34.35
C LEU A 273 17.09 -25.22 -35.43
N CYS A 274 17.12 -24.59 -36.60
CA CYS A 274 16.38 -25.08 -37.77
C CYS A 274 16.93 -26.46 -38.21
N PRO A 275 16.08 -27.51 -38.31
CA PRO A 275 16.48 -28.82 -38.83
C PRO A 275 16.86 -28.80 -40.31
#